data_AF-A0A350EQX4-F1
#
_entry.id   AF-A0A350EQX4-F1
#
_cell.length_a   1.000
_cell.length_b   1.000
_cell.length_c   1.000
_cell.angle_alpha   90.00
_cell.angle_beta   90.00
_cell.angle_gamma   90.00
#
_symmetry.space_group_name_H-M   'P 1'
#
loop_
_entity.id
_entity.type
_entity.pdbx_description
1 polymer ?
#
loop_
_entity_poly.entity_id
_entity_poly.type
_entity_poly.pdbx_seq_one_letter_code
_entity_poly.pdbx_strand_id
1 'polypeptide(L)'
;MTQVSAAMAAELHAGQELYRELLAVIESEGRELREAGSQPPSGTAAAARQALLPRLNESLDILRRHRVSWTQASPEERARHPQIAGLLRQSQDLIMKIIVQDRENEQALLRRGLVPPQHLPSANRQRPHYVADLYRRQFGDGA
;
A
#
# COMPACT_ATOMS: atom_id res chain seq x y z
N MET A 1 -26.07 -6.36 15.89
CA MET A 1 -24.76 -6.75 15.32
C MET A 1 -24.62 -6.42 13.83
N THR A 2 -25.68 -6.47 13.02
CA THR A 2 -25.64 -6.18 11.55
C THR A 2 -25.05 -4.81 11.17
N GLN A 3 -25.23 -3.80 12.03
CA GLN A 3 -24.78 -2.42 11.77
C GLN A 3 -23.25 -2.26 11.88
N VAL A 4 -22.59 -3.06 12.71
CA VAL A 4 -21.12 -3.01 12.92
C VAL A 4 -20.38 -3.57 11.70
N SER A 5 -20.88 -4.67 11.13
CA SER A 5 -20.28 -5.28 9.93
C SER A 5 -20.51 -4.47 8.66
N ALA A 6 -21.65 -3.76 8.55
CA ALA A 6 -21.90 -2.82 7.46
C ALA A 6 -20.97 -1.60 7.51
N ALA A 7 -20.75 -1.04 8.71
CA ALA A 7 -19.79 0.04 8.93
C ALA A 7 -18.36 -0.41 8.59
N MET A 8 -17.95 -1.60 9.04
CA MET A 8 -16.65 -2.18 8.70
C MET A 8 -16.45 -2.32 7.19
N ALA A 9 -17.46 -2.83 6.46
CA ALA A 9 -17.36 -2.94 5.01
C ALA A 9 -17.18 -1.57 4.33
N ALA A 10 -17.96 -0.56 4.74
CA ALA A 10 -17.88 0.79 4.19
C ALA A 10 -16.50 1.43 4.45
N GLU A 11 -15.96 1.28 5.65
CA GLU A 11 -14.63 1.78 6.01
C GLU A 11 -13.51 1.07 5.25
N LEU A 12 -13.62 -0.25 5.03
CA LEU A 12 -12.68 -0.99 4.19
C LEU A 12 -12.73 -0.52 2.73
N HIS A 13 -13.92 -0.28 2.17
CA HIS A 13 -14.06 0.28 0.83
C HIS A 13 -13.45 1.68 0.72
N ALA A 14 -13.73 2.56 1.69
CA ALA A 14 -13.13 3.89 1.73
C ALA A 14 -11.59 3.83 1.77
N GLY A 15 -11.03 2.91 2.56
CA GLY A 15 -9.60 2.64 2.57
C GLY A 15 -9.06 2.15 1.23
N GLN A 16 -9.77 1.23 0.55
CA GLN A 16 -9.38 0.76 -0.77
C GLN A 16 -9.35 1.88 -1.82
N GLU A 17 -10.33 2.80 -1.82
CA GLU A 17 -10.31 3.95 -2.73
C GLU A 17 -9.08 4.83 -2.48
N LEU A 18 -8.74 5.09 -1.22
CA LEU A 18 -7.54 5.84 -0.87
C LEU A 18 -6.26 5.11 -1.33
N TYR A 19 -6.18 3.79 -1.18
CA TYR A 19 -5.03 3.03 -1.65
C TYR A 19 -4.92 3.05 -3.18
N ARG A 20 -6.04 3.02 -3.91
CA ARG A 20 -6.04 3.17 -5.37
C ARG A 20 -5.60 4.58 -5.79
N GLU A 21 -6.06 5.61 -5.08
CA GLU A 21 -5.64 7.01 -5.28
C GLU A 21 -4.11 7.14 -5.11
N LEU A 22 -3.57 6.62 -4.01
CA LEU A 22 -2.12 6.63 -3.76
C LEU A 22 -1.34 5.82 -4.81
N LEU A 23 -1.84 4.63 -5.17
CA LEU A 23 -1.23 3.81 -6.20
C LEU A 23 -1.18 4.54 -7.54
N ALA A 24 -2.24 5.24 -7.94
CA ALA A 24 -2.28 6.00 -9.18
C ALA A 24 -1.23 7.13 -9.20
N VAL A 25 -1.01 7.80 -8.07
CA VAL A 25 0.06 8.82 -7.94
C VAL A 25 1.44 8.19 -8.10
N ILE A 26 1.70 7.05 -7.46
CA ILE A 26 3.00 6.36 -7.55
C ILE A 26 3.23 5.80 -8.96
N GLU A 27 2.20 5.22 -9.58
CA GLU A 27 2.28 4.74 -10.98
C GLU A 27 2.52 5.89 -11.96
N SER A 28 1.92 7.07 -11.70
CA SER A 28 2.17 8.30 -12.47
C SER A 28 3.61 8.74 -12.37
N GLU A 29 4.16 8.82 -11.16
CA GLU A 29 5.57 9.14 -10.97
C GLU A 29 6.47 8.13 -11.69
N GLY A 30 6.17 6.84 -11.59
CA GLY A 30 6.94 5.80 -12.28
C GLY A 30 6.93 5.98 -13.80
N ARG A 31 5.80 6.40 -14.38
CA ARG A 31 5.71 6.76 -15.81
C ARG A 31 6.53 8.01 -16.13
N GLU A 32 6.36 9.09 -15.35
CA GLU A 32 7.14 10.32 -15.52
C GLU A 32 8.64 10.03 -15.46
N LEU A 33 9.10 9.21 -14.51
CA LEU A 33 10.48 8.76 -14.47
C LEU A 33 10.83 8.03 -15.76
N ARG A 34 10.10 6.99 -16.18
CA ARG A 34 10.46 6.27 -17.42
C ARG A 34 10.53 7.17 -18.65
N GLU A 35 9.63 8.14 -18.79
CA GLU A 35 9.51 9.03 -19.96
C GLU A 35 10.47 10.24 -19.93
N ALA A 36 10.70 10.84 -18.76
CA ALA A 36 11.48 12.07 -18.62
C ALA A 36 13.01 11.87 -18.82
N GLY A 37 13.48 10.62 -18.92
CA GLY A 37 14.91 10.32 -19.09
C GLY A 37 15.76 10.87 -17.95
N SER A 38 16.60 11.87 -18.24
CA SER A 38 17.49 12.53 -17.25
C SER A 38 16.92 13.81 -16.65
N GLN A 39 15.71 14.22 -17.04
CA GLN A 39 15.09 15.42 -16.47
C GLN A 39 14.64 15.16 -15.02
N PRO A 40 14.77 16.16 -14.13
CA PRO A 40 14.28 16.05 -12.76
C PRO A 40 12.75 15.91 -12.76
N PRO A 41 12.17 15.13 -11.83
CA PRO A 41 10.73 14.97 -11.72
C PRO A 41 10.05 16.32 -11.39
N SER A 42 8.82 16.48 -11.86
CA SER A 42 8.05 17.73 -11.76
C SER A 42 7.67 18.15 -10.32
N GLY A 43 7.92 17.29 -9.33
CA GLY A 43 7.57 17.51 -7.92
C GLY A 43 6.07 17.34 -7.60
N THR A 44 5.22 17.25 -8.62
CA THR A 44 3.76 17.12 -8.48
C THR A 44 3.36 15.84 -7.73
N ALA A 45 3.98 14.71 -8.06
CA ALA A 45 3.75 13.44 -7.39
C ALA A 45 4.19 13.45 -5.92
N ALA A 46 5.29 14.14 -5.60
CA ALA A 46 5.75 14.27 -4.22
C ALA A 46 4.75 15.08 -3.37
N ALA A 47 4.25 16.20 -3.92
CA ALA A 47 3.21 17.01 -3.26
C ALA A 47 1.90 16.22 -3.09
N ALA A 48 1.46 15.50 -4.12
CA ALA A 48 0.26 14.67 -4.08
C ALA A 48 0.36 13.56 -3.01
N ARG A 49 1.50 12.85 -2.95
CA ARG A 49 1.75 11.86 -1.87
C ARG A 49 1.69 12.50 -0.50
N GLN A 50 2.35 13.65 -0.31
CA GLN A 50 2.38 14.32 0.98
C GLN A 50 0.99 14.74 1.46
N ALA A 51 0.11 15.16 0.55
CA ALA A 51 -1.28 15.48 0.86
C ALA A 51 -2.10 14.24 1.31
N LEU A 52 -1.74 13.04 0.86
CA LEU A 52 -2.44 11.80 1.20
C LEU A 52 -1.98 11.17 2.52
N LEU A 53 -0.78 11.51 3.02
CA LEU A 53 -0.19 10.87 4.21
C LEU A 53 -1.08 10.91 5.46
N PRO A 54 -1.76 12.01 5.82
CA PRO A 54 -2.62 12.03 7.00
C PRO A 54 -3.77 11.03 6.89
N ARG A 55 -4.45 11.01 5.74
CA ARG A 55 -5.57 10.09 5.45
C ARG A 55 -5.08 8.63 5.42
N LEU A 56 -3.86 8.39 4.93
CA LEU A 56 -3.27 7.06 4.85
C LEU A 56 -3.04 6.47 6.24
N ASN A 57 -2.47 7.26 7.17
CA ASN A 57 -2.22 6.80 8.53
C ASN A 57 -3.52 6.40 9.24
N GLU A 58 -4.55 7.24 9.15
CA GLU A 58 -5.86 6.95 9.72
C GLU A 58 -6.47 5.67 9.12
N SER A 59 -6.41 5.53 7.79
CA SER A 59 -6.92 4.34 7.10
C SER A 59 -6.19 3.06 7.50
N LEU A 60 -4.87 3.10 7.68
CA LEU A 60 -4.09 1.94 8.12
C LEU A 60 -4.43 1.52 9.56
N ASP A 61 -4.70 2.47 10.44
CA ASP A 61 -5.11 2.17 11.81
C ASP A 61 -6.54 1.60 11.87
N ILE A 62 -7.45 2.09 11.03
CA ILE A 62 -8.77 1.47 10.82
C ILE A 62 -8.61 0.02 10.33
N LEU A 63 -7.80 -0.21 9.29
CA LEU A 63 -7.56 -1.56 8.74
C LEU A 63 -7.02 -2.53 9.79
N ARG A 64 -6.06 -2.09 10.62
CA ARG A 64 -5.51 -2.91 11.71
C ARG A 64 -6.58 -3.29 12.72
N ARG A 65 -7.39 -2.33 13.17
CA ARG A 65 -8.50 -2.59 14.11
C ARG A 65 -9.51 -3.58 13.53
N HIS A 66 -9.89 -3.42 12.27
CA HIS A 66 -10.81 -4.34 11.59
C HIS A 66 -10.25 -5.74 11.44
N ARG A 67 -8.96 -5.87 11.11
CA ARG A 67 -8.30 -7.17 11.04
C ARG A 67 -8.33 -7.91 12.38
N VAL A 68 -8.05 -7.20 13.48
CA VAL A 68 -8.12 -7.78 14.84
C VAL A 68 -9.55 -8.19 15.16
N SER A 69 -10.52 -7.29 14.96
CA SER A 69 -11.94 -7.55 15.21
C SER A 69 -12.46 -8.75 14.41
N TRP A 70 -12.13 -8.82 13.12
CA TRP A 70 -12.54 -9.94 12.25
C TRP A 70 -11.91 -11.27 12.67
N THR A 71 -10.67 -11.25 13.17
CA THR A 71 -9.97 -12.43 13.69
C THR A 71 -10.60 -12.95 14.99
N GLN A 72 -11.26 -12.08 15.75
CA GLN A 72 -11.97 -12.44 16.99
C GLN A 72 -13.46 -12.76 16.75
N ALA A 73 -14.01 -12.42 15.59
CA ALA A 73 -15.41 -12.70 15.25
C ALA A 73 -15.71 -14.22 15.23
N SER A 74 -16.92 -14.55 15.68
CA SER A 74 -17.40 -15.94 15.71
C SER A 74 -17.56 -16.51 14.28
N PRO A 75 -17.51 -17.85 14.11
CA PRO A 75 -17.79 -18.48 12.82
C PRO A 75 -19.14 -18.08 12.23
N GLU A 76 -20.17 -17.90 13.06
CA GLU A 76 -21.50 -17.48 12.63
C GLU A 76 -21.52 -16.05 12.07
N GLU A 77 -20.83 -15.12 12.73
CA GLU A 77 -20.68 -13.76 12.23
C GLU A 77 -19.89 -13.72 10.92
N ARG A 78 -18.85 -14.55 10.82
CA ARG A 78 -18.07 -14.68 9.59
C ARG A 78 -18.91 -15.22 8.43
N ALA A 79 -19.75 -16.22 8.70
CA ALA A 79 -20.66 -16.79 7.70
C ALA A 79 -21.71 -15.78 7.22
N ARG A 80 -22.14 -14.84 8.08
CA ARG A 80 -23.07 -13.75 7.69
C ARG A 80 -22.41 -12.66 6.83
N HIS A 81 -21.09 -12.52 6.90
CA HIS A 81 -20.35 -11.44 6.23
C HIS A 81 -19.10 -11.94 5.48
N PRO A 82 -19.23 -12.90 4.53
CA PRO A 82 -18.09 -13.51 3.85
C PRO A 82 -17.24 -12.50 3.05
N GLN A 83 -17.83 -11.38 2.64
CA GLN A 83 -17.15 -10.32 1.89
C GLN A 83 -16.02 -9.64 2.67
N ILE A 84 -16.10 -9.56 4.00
CA ILE A 84 -15.13 -8.82 4.81
C ILE A 84 -13.73 -9.41 4.69
N ALA A 85 -13.62 -10.75 4.66
CA ALA A 85 -12.35 -11.43 4.46
C ALA A 85 -11.72 -11.07 3.11
N GLY A 86 -12.55 -10.98 2.05
CA GLY A 86 -12.13 -10.54 0.72
C GLY A 86 -11.65 -9.10 0.71
N LEU A 87 -12.38 -8.20 1.36
CA LEU A 87 -12.02 -6.77 1.44
C LEU A 87 -10.69 -6.56 2.19
N LEU A 88 -10.51 -7.24 3.32
CA LEU A 88 -9.25 -7.19 4.08
C LEU A 88 -8.06 -7.68 3.25
N ARG A 89 -8.23 -8.78 2.49
CA ARG A 89 -7.19 -9.30 1.60
C ARG A 89 -6.87 -8.30 0.48
N GLN A 90 -7.89 -7.80 -0.21
CA GLN A 90 -7.70 -6.81 -1.29
C GLN A 90 -7.01 -5.53 -0.80
N SER A 91 -7.35 -5.06 0.41
CA SER A 91 -6.67 -3.93 1.04
C SER A 91 -5.19 -4.22 1.27
N GLN A 92 -4.85 -5.41 1.77
CA GLN A 92 -3.46 -5.83 1.95
C GLN A 92 -2.72 -5.91 0.59
N ASP A 93 -3.35 -6.47 -0.43
CA ASP A 93 -2.74 -6.61 -1.76
C ASP A 93 -2.46 -5.23 -2.40
N LEU A 94 -3.38 -4.27 -2.25
CA LEU A 94 -3.17 -2.89 -2.69
C LEU A 94 -1.99 -2.23 -1.97
N ILE A 95 -1.91 -2.37 -0.64
CA ILE A 95 -0.77 -1.86 0.16
C ILE A 95 0.55 -2.47 -0.32
N MET A 96 0.56 -3.76 -0.60
CA MET A 96 1.76 -4.43 -1.11
C MET A 96 2.16 -3.91 -2.49
N LYS A 97 1.19 -3.73 -3.40
CA LYS A 97 1.45 -3.17 -4.73
C LYS A 97 2.05 -1.75 -4.64
N ILE A 98 1.51 -0.92 -3.74
CA ILE A 98 2.03 0.41 -3.43
C ILE A 98 3.52 0.35 -3.01
N ILE A 99 3.85 -0.51 -2.03
CA ILE A 99 5.23 -0.65 -1.51
C ILE A 99 6.20 -1.11 -2.61
N VAL A 100 5.79 -2.08 -3.42
CA VAL A 100 6.63 -2.58 -4.53
C VAL A 100 6.87 -1.48 -5.55
N GLN A 101 5.82 -0.77 -5.97
CA GLN A 101 5.95 0.28 -6.98
C GLN A 101 6.77 1.47 -6.47
N ASP A 102 6.59 1.86 -5.20
CA ASP A 102 7.36 2.94 -4.57
C ASP A 102 8.86 2.60 -4.53
N ARG A 103 9.19 1.35 -4.19
CA ARG A 103 10.57 0.85 -4.22
C ARG A 103 11.17 0.84 -5.63
N GLU A 104 10.39 0.49 -6.65
CA GLU A 104 10.84 0.56 -8.04
C GLU A 104 11.12 2.00 -8.48
N ASN A 105 10.27 2.95 -8.10
CA ASN A 105 10.48 4.37 -8.37
C ASN A 105 11.72 4.90 -7.66
N GLU A 106 11.92 4.56 -6.39
CA GLU A 106 13.13 4.89 -5.61
C GLU A 106 14.40 4.37 -6.30
N GLN A 107 14.39 3.11 -6.76
CA GLN A 107 15.51 2.53 -7.51
C GLN A 107 15.77 3.24 -8.84
N ALA A 108 14.71 3.66 -9.54
CA ALA A 108 14.85 4.42 -10.79
C ALA A 108 15.49 5.81 -10.53
N LEU A 109 15.07 6.50 -9.48
CA LEU A 109 15.67 7.76 -9.03
C LEU A 109 17.16 7.58 -8.68
N LEU A 110 17.50 6.54 -7.91
CA LEU A 110 18.88 6.24 -7.50
C LEU A 110 19.79 5.98 -8.69
N ARG A 111 19.36 5.11 -9.63
CA ARG A 111 20.15 4.78 -10.83
C ARG A 111 20.46 5.98 -11.71
N ARG A 112 19.65 7.03 -11.63
CA ARG A 112 19.79 8.25 -12.42
C ARG A 112 20.50 9.38 -11.69
N GLY A 113 20.92 9.17 -10.45
CA GLY A 113 21.54 10.21 -9.64
C GLY A 113 20.60 11.35 -9.26
N LEU A 114 19.28 11.13 -9.35
CA LEU A 114 18.24 12.12 -9.04
C LEU A 114 17.88 12.12 -7.55
N VAL A 115 18.64 11.42 -6.71
CA VAL A 115 18.47 11.39 -5.26
C VAL A 115 19.49 12.31 -4.61
N PRO A 116 19.07 13.37 -3.90
CA PRO A 116 19.97 14.19 -3.10
C PRO A 116 20.74 13.32 -2.10
N PRO A 117 22.04 13.59 -1.81
CA PRO A 117 22.85 12.76 -0.91
C PRO A 117 22.24 12.57 0.50
N GLN A 118 21.45 13.54 0.95
CA GLN A 118 20.74 13.54 2.24
C GLN A 118 19.58 12.54 2.28
N HIS A 119 19.09 12.09 1.11
CA HIS A 119 17.94 11.20 0.95
C HIS A 119 18.37 9.78 0.51
N LEU A 120 19.67 9.48 0.51
CA LEU A 120 20.17 8.14 0.20
C LEU A 120 19.65 7.14 1.25
N PRO A 121 18.94 6.08 0.84
CA PRO A 121 18.44 5.09 1.78
C PRO A 121 19.61 4.35 2.44
N SER A 122 19.45 4.04 3.73
CA SER A 122 20.39 3.19 4.47
C SER A 122 20.54 1.82 3.80
N ALA A 123 21.71 1.18 3.93
CA ALA A 123 22.06 -0.06 3.22
C ALA A 123 21.01 -1.20 3.34
N ASN A 124 20.27 -1.27 4.44
CA ASN A 124 19.19 -2.25 4.63
C ASN A 124 17.97 -2.03 3.71
N ARG A 125 17.66 -0.78 3.36
CA ARG A 125 16.60 -0.45 2.40
C ARG A 125 16.99 -0.78 0.96
N GLN A 126 18.26 -1.06 0.67
CA GLN A 126 18.74 -1.39 -0.67
C GLN A 126 18.53 -2.87 -1.07
N ARG A 127 18.02 -3.74 -0.19
CA ARG A 127 17.76 -5.16 -0.51
C ARG A 127 16.55 -5.37 -1.42
N PRO A 128 16.72 -5.60 -2.74
CA PRO A 128 15.66 -5.46 -3.75
C PRO A 128 14.41 -6.32 -3.50
N HIS A 129 14.55 -7.48 -2.85
CA HIS A 129 13.48 -8.47 -2.70
C HIS A 129 12.99 -8.70 -1.28
N TYR A 130 13.50 -7.97 -0.26
CA TYR A 130 13.20 -8.29 1.15
C TYR A 130 11.70 -8.39 1.48
N VAL A 131 10.89 -7.42 1.00
CA VAL A 131 9.44 -7.38 1.26
C VAL A 131 8.69 -8.41 0.40
N ALA A 132 9.10 -8.60 -0.86
CA ALA A 132 8.52 -9.61 -1.74
C ALA A 132 8.78 -11.04 -1.23
N ASP A 133 9.98 -11.29 -0.71
CA ASP A 133 10.39 -12.57 -0.12
C ASP A 133 9.67 -12.84 1.21
N LEU A 134 9.42 -11.80 2.03
CA LEU A 134 8.60 -11.92 3.24
C LEU A 134 7.19 -12.41 2.90
N TYR A 135 6.57 -11.85 1.86
CA TYR A 135 5.24 -12.25 1.41
C TYR A 135 5.23 -13.66 0.83
N ARG A 136 6.22 -14.00 -0.02
CA ARG A 136 6.37 -15.36 -0.55
C ARG A 136 6.52 -16.40 0.57
N ARG A 137 7.20 -16.07 1.66
CA ARG A 137 7.32 -16.97 2.83
C ARG A 137 6.03 -17.08 3.64
N GLN A 138 5.23 -16.02 3.72
CA GLN A 138 4.02 -16.02 4.53
C GLN A 138 2.80 -16.60 3.81
N PHE A 139 2.80 -16.60 2.46
CA PHE A 139 1.66 -17.02 1.65
C PHE A 139 2.01 -17.96 0.47
N GLY A 140 3.29 -18.28 0.25
CA GLY A 140 3.75 -19.17 -0.82
C GLY A 140 3.91 -20.65 -0.43
N ASP A 141 3.78 -20.99 0.86
CA ASP A 141 3.72 -22.39 1.32
C ASP A 141 2.28 -22.92 1.28
N GLY A 142 1.70 -22.91 0.08
CA GLY A 142 0.35 -23.39 -0.20
C GLY A 142 0.24 -24.08 -1.56
N ALA A 143 1.29 -24.83 -1.95
CA ALA A 143 1.25 -25.78 -3.06
C ALA A 143 1.15 -27.22 -2.52
#